data_AF-A0A7S1XEX5-F1
#
_entry.id   AF-A0A7S1XEX5-F1
#
_cell.length_a   1.000
_cell.length_b   1.000
_cell.length_c   1.000
_cell.angle_alpha   90.00
_cell.angle_beta   90.00
_cell.angle_gamma   90.00
#
_symmetry.space_group_name_H-M   'P 1'
#
loop_
_entity.id
_entity.type
_entity.pdbx_description
1 polymer ?
#
loop_
_entity_poly.entity_id
_entity_poly.type
_entity_poly.pdbx_seq_one_letter_code
_entity_poly.pdbx_strand_id
1 'polypeptide(L)'
;GYTTVFNKSEMKKMTSEAQKILGIFHQGNMDVWLDRNVYRDNLKNPDGDPLGQGQAPTDQPDLHEMTMAAIEVLSKNENGFYLMVEAASIDKAAHALDIERAISDLIEMD
;
A
#
# COMPACT_ATOMS: atom_id res chain seq x y z
N GLY A 1 -2.94 21.80 -1.79
CA GLY A 1 -3.51 20.76 -0.89
C GLY A 1 -2.77 19.46 -1.13
N TYR A 2 -3.21 18.36 -0.51
CA TYR A 2 -2.74 17.02 -0.88
C TYR A 2 -3.54 16.51 -2.10
N THR A 3 -2.87 15.87 -3.04
CA THR A 3 -3.52 15.03 -4.06
C THR A 3 -3.87 13.70 -3.40
N THR A 4 -5.16 13.37 -3.31
CA THR A 4 -5.62 12.11 -2.72
C THR A 4 -5.80 11.05 -3.78
N VAL A 5 -5.31 9.84 -3.51
CA VAL A 5 -5.42 8.67 -4.40
C VAL A 5 -5.91 7.47 -3.61
N PHE A 6 -6.75 6.64 -4.23
CA PHE A 6 -7.41 5.52 -3.54
C PHE A 6 -7.06 4.15 -4.11
N ASN A 7 -6.32 4.09 -5.21
CA ASN A 7 -5.84 2.85 -5.80
C ASN A 7 -4.47 3.03 -6.45
N LYS A 8 -3.84 1.91 -6.80
CA LYS A 8 -2.54 1.84 -7.45
C LYS A 8 -2.50 2.61 -8.77
N SER A 9 -3.55 2.48 -9.58
CA SER A 9 -3.65 3.16 -10.88
C SER A 9 -3.63 4.68 -10.75
N GLU A 10 -4.42 5.22 -9.83
CA GLU A 10 -4.45 6.65 -9.51
C GLU A 10 -3.12 7.13 -8.93
N MET A 11 -2.53 6.38 -7.99
CA MET A 11 -1.24 6.70 -7.42
C MET A 11 -0.19 6.87 -8.52
N LYS A 12 0.01 5.85 -9.36
CA LYS A 12 0.99 5.88 -10.45
C LYS A 12 0.78 7.05 -11.41
N LYS A 13 -0.47 7.40 -11.69
CA LYS A 13 -0.79 8.53 -12.57
C LYS A 13 -0.45 9.88 -11.95
N MET A 14 -0.62 10.02 -10.63
CA MET A 14 -0.56 11.32 -9.95
C MET A 14 0.79 11.63 -9.31
N THR A 15 1.65 10.63 -9.08
CA THR A 15 2.95 10.82 -8.42
C THR A 15 3.86 11.85 -9.13
N SER A 16 3.91 11.83 -10.46
CA SER A 16 4.78 12.73 -11.24
C SER A 16 4.35 14.19 -11.15
N GLU A 17 3.05 14.45 -11.06
CA GLU A 17 2.47 15.80 -11.02
C GLU A 17 2.29 16.33 -9.59
N ALA A 18 2.14 15.44 -8.60
CA ALA A 18 1.86 15.83 -7.23
C ALA A 18 3.09 16.46 -6.53
N GLN A 19 2.84 17.57 -5.83
CA GLN A 19 3.80 18.12 -4.85
C GLN A 19 3.64 17.51 -3.46
N LYS A 20 2.42 17.07 -3.13
CA LYS A 20 2.05 16.39 -1.88
C LYS A 20 0.98 15.36 -2.21
N ILE A 21 1.16 14.12 -1.76
CA ILE A 21 0.25 13.02 -2.04
C ILE A 21 -0.23 12.38 -0.74
N LEU A 22 -1.50 11.98 -0.70
CA LEU A 22 -2.10 11.18 0.37
C LEU A 22 -2.74 9.94 -0.27
N GLY A 23 -2.13 8.77 -0.05
CA GLY A 23 -2.67 7.49 -0.51
C GLY A 23 -3.45 6.79 0.60
N ILE A 24 -4.69 6.39 0.31
CA ILE A 24 -5.52 5.59 1.22
C ILE A 24 -6.08 4.42 0.40
N PHE A 25 -5.52 3.23 0.55
CA PHE A 25 -5.78 2.10 -0.35
C PHE A 25 -6.72 1.02 0.20
N HIS A 26 -7.06 1.11 1.49
CA HIS A 26 -7.93 0.16 2.17
C HIS A 26 -8.59 0.81 3.41
N GLN A 27 -9.82 0.41 3.77
CA GLN A 27 -10.51 0.95 4.96
C GLN A 27 -9.91 0.47 6.29
N GLY A 28 -9.35 -0.74 6.29
CA GLY A 28 -8.60 -1.35 7.40
C GLY A 28 -7.11 -1.51 7.10
N ASN A 29 -6.53 -2.64 7.49
CA ASN A 29 -5.19 -3.03 7.06
C ASN A 29 -5.21 -3.39 5.57
N MET A 30 -4.17 -3.01 4.82
CA MET A 30 -3.98 -3.53 3.47
C MET A 30 -3.84 -5.06 3.50
N ASP A 31 -4.33 -5.73 2.46
CA ASP A 31 -4.17 -7.17 2.29
C ASP A 31 -2.69 -7.52 2.21
N VAL A 32 -2.25 -8.67 2.71
CA VAL A 32 -0.83 -9.08 2.70
C VAL A 32 -0.35 -9.46 1.28
N TRP A 33 0.96 -9.56 1.09
CA TRP A 33 1.56 -9.87 -0.22
C TRP A 33 1.00 -11.15 -0.85
N LEU A 34 0.83 -12.22 -0.06
CA LEU A 34 0.26 -13.49 -0.53
C LEU A 34 -1.17 -13.34 -1.03
N ASP A 35 -1.99 -12.54 -0.37
CA ASP A 35 -3.39 -12.34 -0.77
C ASP A 35 -3.48 -11.45 -2.02
N ARG A 36 -2.58 -10.46 -2.15
CA ARG A 36 -2.49 -9.61 -3.35
C ARG A 36 -1.97 -10.36 -4.59
N ASN A 37 -1.08 -11.35 -4.41
CA ASN A 37 -0.35 -11.98 -5.51
C ASN A 37 -0.73 -13.44 -5.80
N VAL A 38 -1.11 -14.21 -4.78
CA VAL A 38 -1.38 -15.66 -4.89
C VAL A 38 -2.86 -15.95 -4.64
N TYR A 39 -3.40 -15.53 -3.49
CA TYR A 39 -4.77 -15.81 -3.05
C TYR A 39 -5.73 -14.67 -3.37
N ARG A 40 -5.74 -14.22 -4.62
CA ARG A 40 -6.46 -13.00 -5.05
C ARG A 40 -7.97 -13.02 -4.83
N ASP A 41 -8.55 -14.19 -4.63
CA ASP A 41 -9.96 -14.30 -4.25
C ASP A 41 -10.26 -13.67 -2.88
N ASN A 42 -9.26 -13.57 -1.99
CA ASN A 42 -9.38 -12.92 -0.69
C ASN A 42 -9.61 -11.40 -0.81
N LEU A 43 -9.20 -10.78 -1.91
CA LEU A 43 -9.39 -9.35 -2.18
C LEU A 43 -10.85 -8.97 -2.49
N LYS A 44 -11.74 -9.95 -2.71
CA LYS A 44 -13.14 -9.70 -3.10
C LYS A 44 -14.03 -9.23 -1.95
N ASN A 45 -13.44 -8.85 -0.81
CA ASN A 45 -14.17 -8.31 0.33
C ASN A 45 -14.53 -6.83 0.10
N PRO A 46 -15.82 -6.46 -0.01
CA PRO A 46 -16.23 -5.08 -0.21
C PRO A 46 -15.99 -4.18 1.01
N ASP A 47 -15.78 -4.75 2.20
CA ASP A 47 -15.47 -3.98 3.41
C ASP A 47 -14.08 -3.33 3.35
N GLY A 48 -13.25 -3.73 2.40
CA GLY A 48 -11.93 -3.17 2.18
C GLY A 48 -11.91 -1.89 1.34
N ASP A 49 -13.05 -1.45 0.80
CA ASP A 49 -13.15 -0.26 -0.03
C ASP A 49 -12.60 0.99 0.68
N PRO A 50 -11.54 1.65 0.18
CA PRO A 50 -11.01 2.87 0.80
C PRO A 50 -12.03 4.02 0.89
N LEU A 51 -13.08 4.00 0.06
CA LEU A 51 -14.16 4.98 0.06
C LEU A 51 -15.43 4.49 0.78
N GLY A 52 -15.47 3.23 1.23
CA GLY A 52 -16.64 2.65 1.90
C GLY A 52 -17.89 2.54 1.01
N GLN A 53 -17.73 2.43 -0.31
CA GLN A 53 -18.83 2.32 -1.28
C GLN A 53 -19.18 0.86 -1.62
N GLY A 54 -18.50 -0.10 -1.01
CA GLY A 54 -18.71 -1.53 -1.20
C GLY A 54 -18.00 -2.09 -2.44
N GLN A 55 -16.93 -1.46 -2.90
CA GLN A 55 -16.07 -2.00 -3.96
C GLN A 55 -14.91 -2.82 -3.38
N ALA A 56 -14.67 -4.00 -3.93
CA ALA A 56 -13.53 -4.81 -3.56
C ALA A 56 -12.20 -4.06 -3.88
N PRO A 57 -11.24 -3.95 -2.95
CA PRO A 57 -9.99 -3.21 -3.14
C PRO A 57 -8.96 -4.01 -3.96
N THR A 58 -9.31 -4.42 -5.18
CA THR A 58 -8.47 -5.31 -5.99
C THR A 58 -7.25 -4.63 -6.64
N ASP A 59 -7.20 -3.29 -6.63
CA ASP A 59 -6.12 -2.48 -7.23
C ASP A 59 -5.27 -1.79 -6.14
N GLN A 60 -4.85 -2.55 -5.14
CA GLN A 60 -3.93 -2.07 -4.10
C GLN A 60 -2.48 -2.04 -4.61
N PRO A 61 -1.69 -1.02 -4.24
CA PRO A 61 -0.25 -1.00 -4.52
C PRO A 61 0.51 -1.91 -3.54
N ASP A 62 1.67 -2.38 -3.96
CA ASP A 62 2.62 -3.06 -3.07
C ASP A 62 3.47 -2.05 -2.28
N LEU A 63 4.12 -2.49 -1.20
CA LEU A 63 4.97 -1.65 -0.33
C LEU A 63 6.10 -1.00 -1.13
N HIS A 64 6.72 -1.74 -2.05
CA HIS A 64 7.77 -1.20 -2.92
C HIS A 64 7.22 -0.10 -3.85
N GLU A 65 6.01 -0.25 -4.38
CA GLU A 65 5.40 0.74 -5.27
C GLU A 65 5.05 2.02 -4.52
N MET A 66 4.53 1.90 -3.29
CA MET A 66 4.28 3.05 -2.41
C MET A 66 5.58 3.75 -2.04
N THR A 67 6.63 2.99 -1.75
CA THR A 67 7.95 3.54 -1.40
C THR A 67 8.56 4.30 -2.58
N MET A 68 8.52 3.73 -3.78
CA MET A 68 8.99 4.40 -4.99
C MET A 68 8.19 5.67 -5.30
N ALA A 69 6.87 5.64 -5.13
CA ALA A 69 6.02 6.81 -5.30
C ALA A 69 6.35 7.90 -4.26
N ALA A 70 6.57 7.54 -3.00
CA ALA A 70 6.97 8.47 -1.96
C ALA A 70 8.32 9.12 -2.26
N ILE A 71 9.32 8.32 -2.69
CA ILE A 71 10.64 8.82 -3.10
C ILE A 71 10.51 9.79 -4.28
N GLU A 72 9.70 9.46 -5.30
CA GLU A 72 9.50 10.33 -6.46
C GLU A 72 8.91 11.70 -6.06
N VAL A 73 7.93 11.75 -5.15
CA VAL A 73 7.37 13.03 -4.67
C VAL A 73 8.35 13.78 -3.78
N LEU A 74 8.98 13.10 -2.82
CA LEU A 74 9.84 13.73 -1.81
C LEU A 74 11.18 14.20 -2.37
N SER A 75 11.74 13.49 -3.36
CA SER A 75 13.00 13.85 -4.03
C SER A 75 12.93 15.17 -4.81
N LYS A 76 11.73 15.69 -5.08
CA LYS A 76 11.53 17.03 -5.68
C LYS A 76 11.98 18.16 -4.74
N ASN A 77 12.16 17.88 -3.44
CA ASN A 77 12.67 18.85 -2.47
C ASN A 77 14.20 18.85 -2.43
N GLU A 78 14.82 19.94 -2.89
CA GLU A 78 16.28 20.11 -2.92
C GLU A 78 16.93 20.12 -1.52
N ASN A 79 16.16 20.42 -0.46
CA ASN A 79 16.65 20.40 0.92
C ASN A 79 16.72 18.99 1.53
N GLY A 80 16.38 17.96 0.76
CA GLY A 80 16.28 16.58 1.21
C GLY A 80 14.94 16.26 1.86
N PHE A 81 14.81 15.01 2.32
CA PHE A 81 13.59 14.49 2.95
C PHE A 81 13.92 13.42 3.99
N TYR A 82 12.94 13.17 4.86
CA TYR A 82 12.89 11.99 5.71
C TYR A 82 11.72 11.13 5.25
N LEU A 83 11.94 9.82 5.17
CA LEU A 83 10.93 8.83 4.79
C LEU A 83 10.97 7.67 5.79
N MET A 84 9.79 7.27 6.25
CA MET A 84 9.58 6.08 7.07
C MET A 84 8.72 5.11 6.26
N VAL A 85 9.18 3.85 6.18
CA VAL A 85 8.51 2.75 5.49
C VAL A 85 8.38 1.61 6.49
N GLU A 86 7.20 1.01 6.59
CA GLU A 86 6.88 0.01 7.60
C GLU A 86 6.09 -1.15 6.98
N ALA A 87 6.54 -2.37 7.22
CA ALA A 87 5.83 -3.61 6.88
C ALA A 87 5.10 -4.20 8.11
N ALA A 88 4.12 -3.47 8.63
CA ALA A 88 3.44 -3.80 9.89
C ALA A 88 2.68 -5.14 9.88
N SER A 89 2.40 -5.69 8.70
CA SER A 89 1.69 -6.96 8.54
C SER A 89 2.55 -8.18 8.94
N ILE A 90 3.88 -8.06 8.95
CA ILE A 90 4.78 -9.11 9.45
C ILE A 90 4.46 -9.43 10.92
N ASP A 91 4.34 -8.40 11.75
CA ASP A 91 3.99 -8.52 13.17
C ASP A 91 2.61 -9.16 13.36
N LYS A 92 1.61 -8.69 12.62
CA LYS A 92 0.23 -9.20 12.70
C LYS A 92 0.15 -10.68 12.31
N ALA A 93 0.84 -11.07 11.24
CA ALA A 93 0.90 -12.46 10.79
C ALA A 93 1.63 -13.34 11.82
N ALA A 94 2.73 -12.85 12.41
CA ALA A 94 3.44 -13.55 13.48
C ALA A 94 2.57 -13.74 14.72
N HIS A 95 1.78 -12.75 15.12
CA HIS A 95 0.81 -12.86 16.21
C HIS A 95 -0.26 -13.93 15.95
N ALA A 96 -0.68 -14.08 14.70
CA ALA A 96 -1.62 -15.12 14.27
C ALA A 96 -0.96 -16.50 14.06
N LEU A 97 0.36 -16.62 14.25
CA LEU A 97 1.17 -17.80 13.92
C LEU A 97 1.10 -18.21 12.43
N ASP A 98 0.80 -17.26 11.54
CA ASP A 98 0.80 -17.44 10.10
C ASP A 98 2.18 -17.07 9.52
N ILE A 99 3.10 -18.03 9.61
CA ILE A 99 4.51 -17.83 9.22
C ILE A 99 4.65 -17.64 7.71
N GLU A 100 3.78 -18.26 6.90
CA GLU A 100 3.83 -18.13 5.44
C GLU A 100 3.54 -16.69 5.00
N ARG A 101 2.49 -16.06 5.56
CA ARG A 101 2.21 -14.64 5.33
C ARG A 101 3.29 -13.74 5.92
N ALA A 102 3.79 -14.04 7.12
CA ALA A 102 4.84 -13.24 7.76
C ALA A 102 6.15 -13.20 6.95
N ILE A 103 6.61 -14.36 6.46
CA ILE A 103 7.82 -14.44 5.63
C ILE A 103 7.61 -13.76 4.28
N SER A 104 6.43 -13.91 3.68
CA SER A 104 6.15 -13.29 2.38
C SER A 104 6.16 -11.76 2.46
N ASP A 105 5.58 -11.18 3.51
CA ASP A 105 5.62 -9.73 3.73
C ASP A 105 7.03 -9.25 4.16
N LEU A 106 7.82 -10.11 4.82
CA LEU A 106 9.23 -9.83 5.07
C LEU A 106 10.02 -9.73 3.77
N ILE A 107 9.77 -10.62 2.82
CA ILE A 107 10.38 -10.58 1.48
C ILE A 107 9.90 -9.36 0.69
N GLU A 108 8.65 -8.93 0.87
CA GLU A 108 8.16 -7.69 0.24
C GLU A 108 8.90 -6.43 0.73
N MET A 109 9.35 -6.44 1.99
CA MET A 109 10.08 -5.32 2.59
C MET A 109 11.56 -5.24 2.16
N ASP A 110 12.16 -6.38 1.79
CA ASP A 110 13.57 -6.50 1.39
C ASP A 110 13.86 -5.85 0.02
#